data_AF-A0A6I6AIS6-F1
#
_entry.id   AF-A0A6I6AIS6-F1
#
_cell.length_a   1.000
_cell.length_b   1.000
_cell.length_c   1.000
_cell.angle_alpha   90.00
_cell.angle_beta   90.00
_cell.angle_gamma   90.00
#
_symmetry.space_group_name_H-M   'P 1'
#
loop_
_entity.id
_entity.type
_entity.pdbx_description
1 polymer ?
#
loop_
_entity_poly.entity_id
_entity_poly.type
_entity_poly.pdbx_seq_one_letter_code
_entity_poly.pdbx_strand_id
1 'polypeptide(L)'
;MSSIKVCILFTILMMTSPSYSAEKSPLPEEAILNKHLQLVRKLNATELRNARYAIQRKQLAEKLIGEAERTEDSASRYALLLTAQKLYLTGDDFIGAFQIVDLLQNDFQIDSLKTKTEILETAASQRLLNRQFKQVYFLIPPLIEEAIQNNNFETATALANLAKKIATKTRVHRYETAAHETRLELNDLQKQYSEFIQNQKSLQQAPQDQKLNLEIGRYLCFVKNEWPQGLQRLAQGGDEPLANLARSESEKGTDPLELGAAWWKTAEMLQGLSAKHVRQHAAVWYRKALPQLEGNQKTEVEQKLNELAPTESIKATLVAPRKYSRMIAQDQHRGNAGDRPEATTYYLNFPHPVSVNDLRLRIQGHAAQINDTCNGAIFISIDGGEWLGVSGWTTESSRQALKFQGWVELEFTSPDDLLVRQLRVLFQYQSGKSAYVINQVMSVE
;
A
#
# COMPACT_ATOMS: atom_id res chain seq x y z
N MET A 1 14.51 53.05 -49.87
CA MET A 1 14.96 51.66 -50.08
C MET A 1 15.86 51.26 -48.92
N SER A 2 15.40 50.32 -48.09
CA SER A 2 16.19 49.32 -47.35
C SER A 2 15.37 48.77 -46.19
N SER A 3 15.10 47.47 -46.28
CA SER A 3 14.23 46.66 -45.43
C SER A 3 14.74 46.53 -43.99
N ILE A 4 13.86 46.77 -43.01
CA ILE A 4 14.11 46.49 -41.59
C ILE A 4 13.46 45.14 -41.25
N LYS A 5 14.30 44.15 -40.93
CA LYS A 5 13.91 42.81 -40.47
C LYS A 5 13.31 42.90 -39.06
N VAL A 6 12.09 42.39 -38.89
CA VAL A 6 11.42 42.23 -37.60
C VAL A 6 11.84 40.89 -36.99
N CYS A 7 12.62 40.92 -35.92
CA CYS A 7 12.89 39.76 -35.07
C CYS A 7 11.79 39.64 -34.01
N ILE A 8 10.98 38.58 -34.11
CA ILE A 8 9.99 38.20 -33.11
C ILE A 8 10.74 37.46 -31.99
N LEU A 9 10.91 38.12 -30.83
CA LEU A 9 11.34 37.47 -29.60
C LEU A 9 10.14 36.67 -29.04
N PHE A 10 10.24 35.34 -29.10
CA PHE A 10 9.32 34.43 -28.41
C PHE A 10 9.73 34.37 -26.93
N THR A 11 9.09 35.16 -26.08
CA THR A 11 9.18 35.04 -24.63
C THR A 11 8.41 33.80 -24.19
N ILE A 12 9.14 32.71 -23.90
CA ILE A 12 8.60 31.50 -23.28
C ILE A 12 8.21 31.87 -21.84
N LEU A 13 6.92 32.15 -21.63
CA LEU A 13 6.33 32.24 -20.31
C LEU A 13 6.27 30.81 -19.73
N MET A 14 7.29 30.45 -18.95
CA MET A 14 7.28 29.27 -18.09
C MET A 14 6.12 29.42 -17.09
N MET A 15 4.93 28.90 -17.43
CA MET A 15 3.87 28.68 -16.46
C MET A 15 4.30 27.52 -15.56
N THR A 16 5.07 27.85 -14.53
CA THR A 16 5.27 26.99 -13.38
C THR A 16 3.90 26.76 -12.75
N SER A 17 3.35 25.56 -12.93
CA SER A 17 2.16 25.16 -12.20
C SER A 17 2.53 25.12 -10.71
N PRO A 18 1.90 25.93 -9.84
CA PRO A 18 2.13 25.79 -8.42
C PRO A 18 1.58 24.43 -7.97
N SER A 19 2.45 23.58 -7.44
CA SER A 19 2.06 22.39 -6.70
C SER A 19 1.23 22.83 -5.48
N TYR A 20 -0.08 22.94 -5.66
CA TYR A 20 -1.02 23.27 -4.59
C TYR A 20 -1.18 22.04 -3.70
N SER A 21 -0.38 21.95 -2.63
CA SER A 21 -0.74 21.10 -1.49
C SER A 21 -1.96 21.75 -0.84
N ALA A 22 -3.16 21.33 -1.23
CA ALA A 22 -4.39 21.80 -0.59
C ALA A 22 -4.30 21.49 0.92
N GLU A 23 -4.30 22.54 1.74
CA GLU A 23 -4.28 22.41 3.19
C GLU A 23 -5.54 21.66 3.65
N LYS A 24 -5.38 20.65 4.52
CA LYS A 24 -6.49 19.81 5.00
C LYS A 24 -7.55 20.68 5.69
N SER A 25 -8.81 20.39 5.44
CA SER A 25 -9.93 21.12 6.06
C SER A 25 -9.91 20.94 7.59
N PRO A 26 -10.21 21.98 8.37
CA PRO A 26 -10.43 21.83 9.79
C PRO A 26 -11.67 20.94 10.04
N LEU A 27 -11.75 20.37 11.23
CA LEU A 27 -12.93 19.60 11.62
C LEU A 27 -14.16 20.50 11.69
N PRO A 28 -15.33 20.03 11.20
CA PRO A 28 -16.57 20.77 11.38
C PRO A 28 -16.89 20.98 12.86
N GLU A 29 -17.40 22.17 13.21
CA GLU A 29 -17.89 22.44 14.57
C GLU A 29 -18.93 21.41 14.99
N GLU A 30 -18.89 20.97 16.25
CA GLU A 30 -19.72 19.87 16.76
C GLU A 30 -21.23 20.09 16.52
N ALA A 31 -21.72 21.32 16.72
CA ALA A 31 -23.12 21.67 16.49
C ALA A 31 -23.52 21.54 15.02
N ILE A 32 -22.64 21.93 14.10
CA ILE A 32 -22.83 21.79 12.65
C ILE A 32 -22.78 20.31 12.28
N LEU A 33 -21.74 19.60 12.71
CA LEU A 33 -21.58 18.16 12.46
C LEU A 33 -22.82 17.36 12.89
N ASN A 34 -23.35 17.64 14.08
CA ASN A 34 -24.53 16.96 14.59
C ASN A 34 -25.78 17.18 13.71
N LYS A 35 -25.95 18.39 13.15
CA LYS A 35 -27.03 18.66 12.17
C LYS A 35 -26.86 17.83 10.90
N HIS A 36 -25.65 17.78 10.34
CA HIS A 36 -25.39 16.99 9.13
C HIS A 36 -25.51 15.48 9.39
N LEU A 37 -25.06 14.97 10.54
CA LEU A 37 -25.28 13.58 10.93
C LEU A 37 -26.77 13.23 11.05
N GLN A 38 -27.58 14.13 11.62
CA GLN A 38 -29.03 13.95 11.66
C GLN A 38 -29.65 13.96 10.26
N LEU A 39 -29.18 14.83 9.36
CA LEU A 39 -29.64 14.89 7.99
C LEU A 39 -29.32 13.58 7.23
N VAL A 40 -28.08 13.09 7.31
CA VAL A 40 -27.66 11.82 6.72
C VAL A 40 -28.53 10.67 7.23
N ARG A 41 -28.80 10.62 8.54
CA ARG A 41 -29.68 9.61 9.14
C ARG A 41 -31.12 9.70 8.63
N LYS A 42 -31.66 10.92 8.47
CA LYS A 42 -33.03 11.13 7.97
C LYS A 42 -33.16 10.70 6.50
N LEU A 43 -32.22 11.13 5.65
CA LEU A 43 -32.24 10.82 4.22
C LEU A 43 -32.07 9.33 3.95
N ASN A 44 -31.24 8.64 4.75
CA ASN A 44 -30.95 7.22 4.58
C ASN A 44 -31.73 6.32 5.56
N ALA A 45 -32.80 6.82 6.19
CA ALA A 45 -33.49 6.12 7.29
C ALA A 45 -33.98 4.71 6.91
N THR A 46 -34.53 4.55 5.70
CA THR A 46 -35.04 3.26 5.20
C THR A 46 -33.90 2.27 4.94
N GLU A 47 -32.83 2.73 4.29
CA GLU A 47 -31.67 1.90 3.98
C GLU A 47 -30.93 1.48 5.25
N LEU A 48 -30.76 2.42 6.21
CA LEU A 48 -30.21 2.13 7.54
C LEU A 48 -31.03 1.09 8.30
N ARG A 49 -32.36 1.14 8.19
CA ARG A 49 -33.27 0.14 8.79
C ARG A 49 -33.17 -1.23 8.11
N ASN A 50 -32.94 -1.24 6.81
CA ASN A 50 -32.86 -2.45 5.99
C ASN A 50 -31.47 -3.10 6.06
N ALA A 51 -30.43 -2.35 6.42
CA ALA A 51 -29.05 -2.82 6.59
C ALA A 51 -28.86 -3.66 7.87
N ARG A 52 -29.54 -4.81 7.94
CA ARG A 52 -29.54 -5.72 9.09
C ARG A 52 -28.29 -6.58 9.13
N TYR A 53 -27.78 -6.99 7.97
CA TYR A 53 -26.62 -7.87 7.84
C TYR A 53 -25.35 -7.11 7.44
N ALA A 54 -24.19 -7.68 7.75
CA ALA A 54 -22.88 -7.08 7.45
C ALA A 54 -22.71 -6.66 5.98
N ILE A 55 -23.16 -7.49 5.04
CA ILE A 55 -23.08 -7.19 3.60
C ILE A 55 -23.89 -5.94 3.22
N GLN A 56 -25.08 -5.77 3.82
CA GLN A 56 -25.95 -4.62 3.53
C GLN A 56 -25.40 -3.35 4.17
N ARG A 57 -24.80 -3.45 5.37
CA ARG A 57 -24.11 -2.33 6.01
C ARG A 57 -22.93 -1.87 5.16
N LYS A 58 -22.15 -2.81 4.62
CA LYS A 58 -21.05 -2.52 3.69
C LYS A 58 -21.53 -1.83 2.42
N GLN A 59 -22.57 -2.37 1.75
CA GLN A 59 -23.14 -1.77 0.54
C GLN A 59 -23.62 -0.33 0.79
N LEU A 60 -24.29 -0.11 1.92
CA LEU A 60 -24.72 1.24 2.30
C LEU A 60 -23.53 2.15 2.61
N ALA A 61 -22.50 1.66 3.28
CA ALA A 61 -21.28 2.43 3.52
C ALA A 61 -20.62 2.85 2.19
N GLU A 62 -20.51 1.94 1.22
CA GLU A 62 -19.98 2.20 -0.11
C GLU A 62 -20.78 3.27 -0.87
N LYS A 63 -22.12 3.21 -0.76
CA LYS A 63 -23.00 4.26 -1.30
C LYS A 63 -22.73 5.62 -0.65
N LEU A 64 -22.64 5.69 0.69
CA LEU A 64 -22.39 6.94 1.41
C LEU A 64 -21.01 7.52 1.11
N ILE A 65 -19.99 6.69 0.86
CA ILE A 65 -18.68 7.19 0.41
C ILE A 65 -18.81 7.83 -0.97
N GLY A 66 -19.51 7.18 -1.90
CA GLY A 66 -19.76 7.74 -3.23
C GLY A 66 -20.57 9.04 -3.21
N GLU A 67 -21.50 9.19 -2.25
CA GLU A 67 -22.19 10.46 -2.01
C GLU A 67 -21.22 11.52 -1.45
N ALA A 68 -20.33 11.15 -0.53
CA ALA A 68 -19.35 12.07 0.05
C ALA A 68 -18.42 12.65 -1.03
N GLU A 69 -17.95 11.85 -1.99
CA GLU A 69 -17.10 12.32 -3.09
C GLU A 69 -17.76 13.39 -3.96
N ARG A 70 -19.09 13.31 -4.13
CA ARG A 70 -19.88 14.24 -4.95
C ARG A 70 -20.37 15.45 -4.17
N THR A 71 -20.12 15.49 -2.86
CA THR A 71 -20.61 16.54 -1.97
C THR A 71 -19.55 17.62 -1.80
N GLU A 72 -19.87 18.86 -2.14
CA GLU A 72 -18.94 19.98 -1.98
C GLU A 72 -18.84 20.45 -0.52
N ASP A 73 -19.97 20.43 0.20
CA ASP A 73 -20.04 20.87 1.60
C ASP A 73 -19.20 19.98 2.52
N SER A 74 -18.20 20.60 3.16
CA SER A 74 -17.21 19.90 3.98
C SER A 74 -17.84 19.18 5.18
N ALA A 75 -18.82 19.80 5.84
CA ALA A 75 -19.50 19.21 6.99
C ALA A 75 -20.37 18.00 6.60
N SER A 76 -21.07 18.08 5.47
CA SER A 76 -21.83 16.95 4.90
C SER A 76 -20.92 15.80 4.51
N ARG A 77 -19.79 16.06 3.83
CA ARG A 77 -18.80 15.03 3.50
C ARG A 77 -18.31 14.29 4.74
N TYR A 78 -17.90 15.05 5.75
CA TYR A 78 -17.41 14.48 7.01
C TYR A 78 -18.49 13.62 7.69
N ALA A 79 -19.74 14.10 7.74
CA ALA A 79 -20.87 13.36 8.31
C ALA A 79 -21.20 12.06 7.54
N LEU A 80 -21.12 12.07 6.20
CA LEU A 80 -21.30 10.89 5.35
C LEU A 80 -20.23 9.85 5.63
N LEU A 81 -18.96 10.26 5.65
CA LEU A 81 -17.82 9.39 5.94
C LEU A 81 -17.89 8.81 7.36
N LEU A 82 -18.19 9.61 8.39
CA LEU A 82 -18.39 9.08 9.76
C LEU A 82 -19.55 8.07 9.83
N THR A 83 -20.63 8.30 9.07
CA THR A 83 -21.73 7.35 9.01
C THR A 83 -21.32 6.05 8.32
N ALA A 84 -20.54 6.13 7.24
CA ALA A 84 -19.96 4.96 6.57
C ALA A 84 -19.01 4.17 7.48
N GLN A 85 -18.14 4.84 8.24
CA GLN A 85 -17.27 4.21 9.23
C GLN A 85 -18.08 3.42 10.26
N LYS A 86 -19.14 4.03 10.80
CA LYS A 86 -20.03 3.35 11.76
C LYS A 86 -20.71 2.12 11.16
N LEU A 87 -21.10 2.18 9.89
CA LEU A 87 -21.68 1.02 9.20
C LEU A 87 -20.68 -0.12 9.05
N TYR A 88 -19.43 0.17 8.68
CA TYR A 88 -18.36 -0.82 8.65
C TYR A 88 -18.08 -1.42 10.04
N LEU A 89 -17.97 -0.59 11.08
CA LEU A 89 -17.74 -1.06 12.46
C LEU A 89 -18.86 -1.93 13.01
N THR A 90 -20.11 -1.60 12.70
CA THR A 90 -21.27 -2.40 13.12
C THR A 90 -21.53 -3.61 12.21
N GLY A 91 -20.81 -3.70 11.10
CA GLY A 91 -20.76 -4.87 10.21
C GLY A 91 -19.52 -5.73 10.41
N ASP A 92 -18.72 -5.48 11.46
CA ASP A 92 -17.45 -6.16 11.77
C ASP A 92 -16.39 -6.10 10.65
N ASP A 93 -16.47 -5.10 9.77
CA ASP A 93 -15.50 -4.84 8.70
C ASP A 93 -14.53 -3.74 9.12
N PHE A 94 -13.57 -4.12 9.96
CA PHE A 94 -12.57 -3.18 10.52
C PHE A 94 -11.61 -2.64 9.46
N ILE A 95 -11.42 -3.37 8.36
CA ILE A 95 -10.57 -2.91 7.26
C ILE A 95 -11.27 -1.77 6.53
N GLY A 96 -12.57 -1.91 6.21
CA GLY A 96 -13.37 -0.83 5.65
C GLY A 96 -13.42 0.39 6.59
N ALA A 97 -13.53 0.16 7.90
CA ALA A 97 -13.50 1.26 8.89
C ALA A 97 -12.15 2.02 8.88
N PHE A 98 -11.02 1.32 8.75
CA PHE A 98 -9.69 1.92 8.61
C PHE A 98 -9.56 2.72 7.31
N GLN A 99 -10.07 2.19 6.21
CA GLN A 99 -10.10 2.90 4.92
C GLN A 99 -10.87 4.22 5.01
N ILE A 100 -11.95 4.28 5.79
CA ILE A 100 -12.63 5.56 6.05
C ILE A 100 -11.74 6.52 6.83
N VAL A 101 -10.98 6.05 7.82
CA VAL A 101 -10.00 6.93 8.51
C VAL A 101 -8.97 7.46 7.52
N ASP A 102 -8.52 6.62 6.58
CA ASP A 102 -7.58 7.05 5.54
C ASP A 102 -8.19 8.05 4.55
N LEU A 103 -9.50 7.98 4.28
CA LEU A 103 -10.20 9.01 3.51
C LEU A 103 -10.33 10.31 4.32
N LEU A 104 -10.72 10.21 5.58
CA LEU A 104 -10.88 11.35 6.47
C LEU A 104 -9.54 12.08 6.67
N GLN A 105 -8.43 11.37 6.85
CA GLN A 105 -7.12 12.01 7.04
C GLN A 105 -6.62 12.73 5.78
N ASN A 106 -7.10 12.37 4.59
CA ASN A 106 -6.68 13.04 3.36
C ASN A 106 -7.30 14.44 3.26
N ASP A 107 -8.56 14.57 3.68
CA ASP A 107 -9.33 15.80 3.48
C ASP A 107 -9.45 16.65 4.76
N PHE A 108 -9.27 16.04 5.95
CA PHE A 108 -9.53 16.66 7.25
C PHE A 108 -8.36 16.53 8.22
N GLN A 109 -8.23 17.52 9.11
CA GLN A 109 -7.27 17.53 10.21
C GLN A 109 -7.72 16.60 11.35
N ILE A 110 -7.59 15.29 11.15
CA ILE A 110 -7.92 14.26 12.16
C ILE A 110 -6.67 13.62 12.75
N ASP A 111 -6.78 13.17 14.01
CA ASP A 111 -5.83 12.24 14.61
C ASP A 111 -6.14 10.81 14.16
N SER A 112 -5.60 10.43 13.01
CA SER A 112 -5.82 9.13 12.37
C SER A 112 -5.39 7.96 13.27
N LEU A 113 -4.24 8.09 13.95
CA LEU A 113 -3.71 7.06 14.83
C LEU A 113 -4.64 6.83 16.04
N LYS A 114 -5.14 7.90 16.65
CA LYS A 114 -6.11 7.81 17.73
C LYS A 114 -7.41 7.16 17.26
N THR A 115 -8.00 7.62 16.16
CA THR A 115 -9.25 7.04 15.65
C THR A 115 -9.11 5.56 15.28
N LYS A 116 -7.99 5.16 14.66
CA LYS A 116 -7.71 3.74 14.37
C LYS A 116 -7.53 2.92 15.64
N THR A 117 -6.94 3.49 16.68
CA THR A 117 -6.81 2.84 18.00
C THR A 117 -8.19 2.58 18.62
N GLU A 118 -9.08 3.57 18.62
CA GLU A 118 -10.47 3.44 19.12
C GLU A 118 -11.28 2.36 18.36
N ILE A 119 -11.07 2.23 17.04
CA ILE A 119 -11.65 1.16 16.22
C ILE A 119 -11.18 -0.22 16.71
N LEU A 120 -9.89 -0.38 16.97
CA LEU A 120 -9.32 -1.65 17.43
C LEU A 120 -9.76 -2.00 18.86
N GLU A 121 -9.92 -1.01 19.73
CA GLU A 121 -10.47 -1.19 21.08
C GLU A 121 -11.91 -1.69 21.04
N THR A 122 -12.70 -1.13 20.12
CA THR A 122 -14.06 -1.61 19.82
C THR A 122 -14.03 -3.06 19.35
N ALA A 123 -13.16 -3.39 18.38
CA ALA A 123 -12.98 -4.75 17.88
C ALA A 123 -12.63 -5.74 19.00
N ALA A 124 -11.73 -5.34 19.91
CA ALA A 124 -11.31 -6.15 21.03
C ALA A 124 -12.40 -6.38 22.08
N SER A 125 -13.49 -5.60 22.07
CA SER A 125 -14.63 -5.73 22.99
C SER A 125 -15.80 -6.49 22.37
N GLN A 126 -15.84 -6.62 21.04
CA GLN A 126 -16.88 -7.35 20.33
C GLN A 126 -16.70 -8.87 20.41
N ARG A 127 -17.80 -9.60 20.17
CA ARG A 127 -17.83 -11.06 20.03
C ARG A 127 -17.62 -11.44 18.57
N LEU A 128 -16.35 -11.60 18.19
CA LEU A 128 -15.95 -11.96 16.84
C LEU A 128 -15.56 -13.44 16.73
N LEU A 129 -15.50 -13.96 15.51
CA LEU A 129 -14.92 -15.26 15.19
C LEU A 129 -13.38 -15.19 15.23
N ASN A 130 -12.69 -16.30 15.48
CA ASN A 130 -11.22 -16.36 15.50
C ASN A 130 -10.60 -15.81 14.20
N ARG A 131 -11.21 -16.07 13.04
CA ARG A 131 -10.77 -15.55 11.74
C ARG A 131 -10.82 -14.02 11.65
N GLN A 132 -11.81 -13.40 12.30
CA GLN A 132 -11.95 -11.94 12.35
C GLN A 132 -10.94 -11.34 13.33
N PHE A 133 -10.70 -11.97 14.48
CA PHE A 133 -9.60 -11.54 15.37
C PHE A 133 -8.23 -11.62 14.67
N LYS A 134 -7.99 -12.63 13.82
CA LYS A 134 -6.78 -12.70 12.97
C LYS A 134 -6.69 -11.47 12.05
N GLN A 135 -7.77 -11.07 11.37
CA GLN A 135 -7.78 -9.89 10.51
C GLN A 135 -7.49 -8.61 11.29
N VAL A 136 -8.13 -8.42 12.45
CA VAL A 136 -7.92 -7.25 13.31
C VAL A 136 -6.49 -7.22 13.84
N TYR A 137 -5.92 -8.36 14.23
CA TYR A 137 -4.55 -8.45 14.74
C TYR A 137 -3.54 -7.83 13.78
N PHE A 138 -3.65 -8.12 12.48
CA PHE A 138 -2.72 -7.59 11.47
C PHE A 138 -2.84 -6.10 11.19
N LEU A 139 -3.89 -5.44 11.66
CA LEU A 139 -4.02 -3.98 11.58
C LEU A 139 -3.15 -3.27 12.61
N ILE A 140 -2.70 -3.97 13.67
CA ILE A 140 -2.06 -3.35 14.84
C ILE A 140 -0.57 -3.06 14.65
N PRO A 141 0.27 -4.00 14.14
CA PRO A 141 1.72 -3.77 14.04
C PRO A 141 2.11 -2.50 13.26
N PRO A 142 1.47 -2.16 12.11
CA PRO A 142 1.77 -0.91 11.42
C PRO A 142 1.52 0.35 12.26
N LEU A 143 0.51 0.33 13.13
CA LEU A 143 0.19 1.47 14.01
C LEU A 143 1.15 1.59 15.18
N ILE A 144 1.68 0.45 15.69
CA ILE A 144 2.74 0.48 16.70
C ILE A 144 3.99 1.15 16.10
N GLU A 145 4.36 0.78 14.87
CA GLU A 145 5.48 1.40 14.16
C GLU A 145 5.23 2.90 13.93
N GLU A 146 4.05 3.28 13.44
CA GLU A 146 3.66 4.70 13.28
C GLU A 146 3.77 5.48 14.60
N ALA A 147 3.27 4.91 15.70
CA ALA A 147 3.37 5.52 17.02
C ALA A 147 4.82 5.71 17.48
N ILE A 148 5.69 4.73 17.25
CA ILE A 148 7.14 4.83 17.51
C ILE A 148 7.77 5.93 16.63
N GLN A 149 7.39 6.00 15.35
CA GLN A 149 7.84 7.06 14.45
C GLN A 149 7.35 8.45 14.84
N ASN A 150 6.25 8.55 15.57
CA ASN A 150 5.76 9.82 16.12
C ASN A 150 6.26 10.10 17.55
N ASN A 151 7.20 9.30 18.08
CA ASN A 151 7.67 9.33 19.48
C ASN A 151 6.52 9.17 20.51
N ASN A 152 5.38 8.63 20.10
CA ASN A 152 4.20 8.42 20.92
C ASN A 152 4.24 7.02 21.54
N PHE A 153 5.18 6.83 22.47
CA PHE A 153 5.39 5.54 23.16
C PHE A 153 4.20 5.14 24.05
N GLU A 154 3.39 6.10 24.51
CA GLU A 154 2.14 5.82 25.22
C GLU A 154 1.16 5.07 24.32
N THR A 155 0.90 5.58 23.11
CA THR A 155 0.01 4.94 22.14
C THR A 155 0.58 3.62 21.62
N ALA A 156 1.89 3.56 21.36
CA ALA A 156 2.55 2.29 21.01
C ALA A 156 2.34 1.22 22.09
N THR A 157 2.41 1.60 23.37
CA THR A 157 2.21 0.69 24.51
C THR A 157 0.76 0.23 24.63
N ALA A 158 -0.19 1.14 24.45
CA ALA A 158 -1.61 0.80 24.39
C ALA A 158 -1.91 -0.19 23.26
N LEU A 159 -1.40 0.06 22.05
CA LEU A 159 -1.56 -0.81 20.88
C LEU A 159 -0.88 -2.18 21.08
N ALA A 160 0.32 -2.24 21.69
CA ALA A 160 0.99 -3.51 21.99
C ALA A 160 0.21 -4.36 23.01
N ASN A 161 -0.40 -3.73 24.01
CA ASN A 161 -1.29 -4.41 24.95
C ASN A 161 -2.58 -4.90 24.26
N LEU A 162 -3.12 -4.11 23.34
CA LEU A 162 -4.26 -4.48 22.52
C LEU A 162 -3.95 -5.65 21.59
N ALA A 163 -2.77 -5.66 20.97
CA ALA A 163 -2.26 -6.77 20.16
C ALA A 163 -2.21 -8.06 20.96
N LYS A 164 -1.68 -8.03 22.19
CA LYS A 164 -1.66 -9.21 23.08
C LYS A 164 -3.08 -9.69 23.40
N LYS A 165 -4.00 -8.78 23.73
CA LYS A 165 -5.41 -9.10 24.03
C LYS A 165 -6.12 -9.72 22.82
N ILE A 166 -5.86 -9.25 21.61
CA ILE A 166 -6.46 -9.79 20.39
C ILE A 166 -5.80 -11.12 20.00
N ALA A 167 -4.47 -11.24 20.13
CA ALA A 167 -3.72 -12.45 19.84
C ALA A 167 -4.25 -13.65 20.63
N THR A 168 -4.51 -13.51 21.93
CA THR A 168 -5.07 -14.60 22.75
C THR A 168 -6.46 -15.04 22.27
N LYS A 169 -7.26 -14.11 21.73
CA LYS A 169 -8.58 -14.41 21.16
C LYS A 169 -8.50 -15.14 19.82
N THR A 170 -7.38 -15.08 19.11
CA THR A 170 -7.19 -15.85 17.87
C THR A 170 -7.01 -17.36 18.13
N ARG A 171 -6.55 -17.75 19.33
CA ARG A 171 -6.12 -19.10 19.69
C ARG A 171 -4.99 -19.66 18.81
N VAL A 172 -4.10 -18.79 18.35
CA VAL A 172 -2.96 -19.14 17.51
C VAL A 172 -1.68 -18.71 18.22
N HIS A 173 -0.93 -19.70 18.74
CA HIS A 173 0.23 -19.48 19.60
C HIS A 173 1.27 -18.53 18.99
N ARG A 174 1.57 -18.64 17.68
CA ARG A 174 2.52 -17.75 17.00
C ARG A 174 2.18 -16.25 17.12
N TYR A 175 0.89 -15.88 17.20
CA TYR A 175 0.51 -14.47 17.36
C TYR A 175 0.64 -14.01 18.82
N GLU A 176 0.43 -14.90 19.78
CA GLU A 176 0.66 -14.60 21.20
C GLU A 176 2.15 -14.37 21.46
N THR A 177 3.02 -15.23 20.90
CA THR A 177 4.47 -15.08 20.96
C THR A 177 4.92 -13.78 20.31
N ALA A 178 4.49 -13.50 19.08
CA ALA A 178 4.84 -12.26 18.40
C ALA A 178 4.36 -11.01 19.17
N ALA A 179 3.14 -11.01 19.69
CA ALA A 179 2.62 -9.88 20.50
C ALA A 179 3.39 -9.70 21.82
N HIS A 180 3.87 -10.79 22.41
CA HIS A 180 4.72 -10.73 23.59
C HIS A 180 6.10 -10.14 23.27
N GLU A 181 6.74 -10.60 22.19
CA GLU A 181 8.02 -10.09 21.71
C GLU A 181 7.93 -8.59 21.38
N THR A 182 6.90 -8.15 20.66
CA THR A 182 6.67 -6.72 20.39
C THR A 182 6.59 -5.88 21.66
N ARG A 183 6.00 -6.40 22.75
CA ARG A 183 5.95 -5.68 24.02
C ARG A 183 7.32 -5.59 24.70
N LEU A 184 8.12 -6.65 24.65
CA LEU A 184 9.47 -6.63 25.20
C LEU A 184 10.35 -5.64 24.44
N GLU A 185 10.27 -5.68 23.11
CA GLU A 185 10.96 -4.75 22.23
C GLU A 185 10.56 -3.30 22.50
N LEU A 186 9.26 -3.03 22.67
CA LEU A 186 8.79 -1.67 22.94
C LEU A 186 9.35 -1.08 24.24
N ASN A 187 9.52 -1.91 25.29
CA ASN A 187 10.17 -1.46 26.53
C ASN A 187 11.63 -1.05 26.29
N ASP A 188 12.34 -1.76 25.41
CA ASP A 188 13.71 -1.43 25.03
C ASP A 188 13.76 -0.13 24.19
N LEU A 189 12.87 0.00 23.20
CA LEU A 189 12.77 1.21 22.38
C LEU A 189 12.40 2.46 23.20
N GLN A 190 11.58 2.30 24.24
CA GLN A 190 11.26 3.41 25.16
C GLN A 190 12.48 3.86 25.95
N LYS A 191 13.34 2.92 26.39
CA LYS A 191 14.63 3.25 27.03
C LYS A 191 15.54 3.97 26.05
N GLN A 192 15.71 3.42 24.84
CA GLN A 192 16.52 4.05 23.79
C GLN A 192 16.05 5.47 23.46
N TYR A 193 14.74 5.74 23.46
CA TYR A 193 14.22 7.10 23.29
C TYR A 193 14.59 8.02 24.45
N SER A 194 14.48 7.55 25.70
CA SER A 194 14.87 8.35 26.85
C SER A 194 16.36 8.69 26.85
N GLU A 195 17.20 7.72 26.47
CA GLU A 195 18.65 7.90 26.30
C GLU A 195 18.94 8.85 25.15
N PHE A 196 18.25 8.73 24.02
CA PHE A 196 18.38 9.64 22.88
C PHE A 196 18.11 11.10 23.27
N ILE A 197 17.03 11.37 24.01
CA ILE A 197 16.71 12.73 24.48
C ILE A 197 17.79 13.27 25.43
N GLN A 198 18.32 12.42 26.31
CA GLN A 198 19.43 12.81 27.19
C GLN A 198 20.71 13.08 26.40
N ASN A 199 21.08 12.18 25.49
CA ASN A 199 22.26 12.30 24.65
C ASN A 199 22.22 13.52 23.75
N GLN A 200 21.05 13.85 23.17
CA GLN A 200 20.89 15.07 22.39
C GLN A 200 21.20 16.32 23.20
N LYS A 201 20.78 16.38 24.48
CA LYS A 201 21.11 17.50 25.38
C LYS A 201 22.61 17.54 25.69
N SER A 202 23.21 16.41 26.02
CA SER A 202 24.64 16.31 26.31
C SER A 202 25.51 16.69 25.11
N LEU A 203 25.11 16.32 23.90
CA LEU A 203 25.85 16.61 22.66
C LEU A 203 25.92 18.12 22.37
N GLN A 204 24.97 18.92 22.86
CA GLN A 204 25.05 20.39 22.75
C GLN A 204 26.28 20.96 23.47
N GLN A 205 26.73 20.29 24.54
CA GLN A 205 27.90 20.69 25.32
C GLN A 205 29.20 20.05 24.81
N ALA A 206 29.11 18.87 24.18
CA ALA A 206 30.24 18.15 23.63
C ALA A 206 29.96 17.65 22.18
N PRO A 207 29.95 18.55 21.17
CA PRO A 207 29.53 18.18 19.81
C PRO A 207 30.40 17.13 19.12
N GLN A 208 31.66 17.00 19.55
CA GLN A 208 32.64 16.05 19.01
C GLN A 208 32.74 14.74 19.81
N ASP A 209 31.88 14.54 20.81
CA ASP A 209 31.85 13.29 21.56
C ASP A 209 31.42 12.14 20.64
N GLN A 210 32.36 11.22 20.38
CA GLN A 210 32.18 10.11 19.45
C GLN A 210 31.14 9.10 19.95
N LYS A 211 30.99 8.93 21.26
CA LYS A 211 30.00 8.02 21.84
C LYS A 211 28.59 8.59 21.67
N LEU A 212 28.40 9.88 21.99
CA LEU A 212 27.11 10.54 21.83
C LEU A 212 26.68 10.59 20.35
N ASN A 213 27.60 10.89 19.42
CA ASN A 213 27.30 10.87 17.99
C ASN A 213 26.93 9.45 17.51
N LEU A 214 27.61 8.41 17.99
CA LEU A 214 27.27 7.01 17.68
C LEU A 214 25.85 6.66 18.16
N GLU A 215 25.53 6.91 19.43
CA GLU A 215 24.24 6.54 20.03
C GLU A 215 23.07 7.30 19.38
N ILE A 216 23.25 8.60 19.13
CA ILE A 216 22.25 9.43 18.43
C ILE A 216 22.08 8.96 16.98
N GLY A 217 23.19 8.69 16.28
CA GLY A 217 23.16 8.22 14.90
C GLY A 217 22.46 6.86 14.75
N ARG A 218 22.73 5.92 15.66
CA ARG A 218 22.04 4.61 15.68
C ARG A 218 20.55 4.77 15.95
N TYR A 219 20.16 5.62 16.89
CA TYR A 219 18.74 5.87 17.14
C TYR A 219 18.04 6.46 15.91
N LEU A 220 18.64 7.48 15.28
CA LEU A 220 18.08 8.11 14.08
C LEU A 220 17.96 7.12 12.91
N CYS A 221 19.01 6.40 12.55
CA CYS A 221 18.95 5.46 11.42
C CYS A 221 18.12 4.21 11.75
N PHE A 222 18.36 3.58 12.90
CA PHE A 222 17.88 2.21 13.16
C PHE A 222 16.49 2.21 13.83
N VAL A 223 16.14 3.24 14.60
CA VAL A 223 14.82 3.34 15.25
C VAL A 223 13.90 4.31 14.50
N LYS A 224 14.37 5.53 14.22
CA LYS A 224 13.57 6.56 13.54
C LYS A 224 13.53 6.41 12.01
N ASN A 225 14.38 5.55 11.45
CA ASN A 225 14.52 5.41 10.00
C ASN A 225 14.84 6.76 9.30
N GLU A 226 15.50 7.67 10.02
CA GLU A 226 15.89 9.04 9.60
C GLU A 226 17.36 9.06 9.15
N TRP A 227 17.59 8.46 7.98
CA TRP A 227 18.95 8.20 7.47
C TRP A 227 19.83 9.43 7.27
N PRO A 228 19.39 10.54 6.64
CA PRO A 228 20.31 11.64 6.33
C PRO A 228 20.98 12.25 7.57
N GLN A 229 20.20 12.50 8.62
CA GLN A 229 20.72 13.05 9.88
C GLN A 229 21.49 11.99 10.67
N GLY A 230 21.00 10.75 10.69
CA GLY A 230 21.66 9.66 11.38
C GLY A 230 23.02 9.31 10.79
N LEU A 231 23.18 9.30 9.45
CA LEU A 231 24.45 9.04 8.78
C LEU A 231 25.52 10.09 9.11
N GLN A 232 25.15 11.37 9.17
CA GLN A 232 26.07 12.45 9.58
C GLN A 232 26.60 12.23 11.01
N ARG A 233 25.76 11.68 11.89
CA ARG A 233 26.11 11.36 13.27
C ARG A 233 26.95 10.08 13.35
N LEU A 234 26.55 9.01 12.65
CA LEU A 234 27.28 7.76 12.58
C LEU A 234 28.70 7.94 12.03
N ALA A 235 28.89 8.80 11.02
CA ALA A 235 30.21 9.12 10.45
C ALA A 235 31.19 9.74 11.47
N GLN A 236 30.66 10.35 12.55
CA GLN A 236 31.42 10.94 13.67
C GLN A 236 31.42 10.02 14.91
N GLY A 237 30.84 8.82 14.80
CA GLY A 237 30.72 7.86 15.89
C GLY A 237 32.02 7.10 16.16
N GLY A 238 32.13 6.53 17.36
CA GLY A 238 33.31 5.75 17.77
C GLY A 238 33.36 4.29 17.30
N ASP A 239 32.33 3.82 16.57
CA ASP A 239 32.31 2.49 15.94
C ASP A 239 32.87 2.61 14.52
N GLU A 240 34.17 2.39 14.35
CA GLU A 240 34.87 2.66 13.08
C GLU A 240 34.29 1.91 11.87
N PRO A 241 33.96 0.60 11.92
CA PRO A 241 33.25 -0.06 10.83
C PRO A 241 31.97 0.66 10.40
N LEU A 242 31.13 1.06 11.36
CA LEU A 242 29.88 1.74 11.09
C LEU A 242 30.08 3.19 10.63
N ALA A 243 31.06 3.89 11.20
CA ALA A 243 31.42 5.25 10.81
C ALA A 243 31.96 5.29 9.38
N ASN A 244 32.83 4.34 9.00
CA ASN A 244 33.33 4.22 7.62
C ASN A 244 32.21 3.89 6.64
N LEU A 245 31.29 2.99 7.00
CA LEU A 245 30.12 2.70 6.16
C LEU A 245 29.27 3.97 5.93
N ALA A 246 28.98 4.72 6.99
CA ALA A 246 28.23 5.97 6.87
C ALA A 246 28.93 7.05 6.03
N ARG A 247 30.28 7.14 6.11
CA ARG A 247 31.08 8.02 5.24
C ARG A 247 31.02 7.56 3.79
N SER A 248 31.23 6.27 3.53
CA SER A 248 31.22 5.70 2.17
C SER A 248 29.89 5.91 1.44
N GLU A 249 28.76 5.88 2.15
CA GLU A 249 27.45 6.16 1.56
C GLU A 249 27.32 7.63 1.11
N SER A 250 28.01 8.54 1.78
CA SER A 250 27.99 9.98 1.47
C SER A 250 28.96 10.34 0.33
N GLU A 251 29.89 9.45 -0.02
CA GLU A 251 30.85 9.64 -1.10
C GLU A 251 30.21 9.41 -2.48
N LYS A 252 30.62 10.22 -3.46
CA LYS A 252 30.17 10.04 -4.84
C LYS A 252 30.92 8.87 -5.47
N GLY A 253 30.17 7.95 -6.09
CA GLY A 253 30.74 6.88 -6.89
C GLY A 253 30.93 5.55 -6.15
N THR A 254 30.54 5.45 -4.88
CA THR A 254 30.50 4.19 -4.15
C THR A 254 29.51 3.23 -4.81
N ASP A 255 29.91 1.97 -4.96
CA ASP A 255 29.08 0.93 -5.59
C ASP A 255 27.81 0.68 -4.75
N PRO A 256 26.60 0.88 -5.32
CA PRO A 256 25.34 0.55 -4.65
C PRO A 256 25.24 -0.91 -4.18
N LEU A 257 25.88 -1.86 -4.86
CA LEU A 257 25.89 -3.26 -4.44
C LEU A 257 26.68 -3.43 -3.13
N GLU A 258 27.87 -2.84 -3.05
CA GLU A 258 28.71 -2.87 -1.84
C GLU A 258 28.02 -2.21 -0.65
N LEU A 259 27.38 -1.05 -0.86
CA LEU A 259 26.59 -0.37 0.18
C LEU A 259 25.41 -1.25 0.66
N GLY A 260 24.67 -1.83 -0.28
CA GLY A 260 23.56 -2.74 0.04
C GLY A 260 24.03 -3.94 0.86
N ALA A 261 25.14 -4.56 0.46
CA ALA A 261 25.73 -5.70 1.16
C ALA A 261 26.21 -5.33 2.57
N ALA A 262 26.90 -4.20 2.71
CA ALA A 262 27.42 -3.75 4.00
C ALA A 262 26.30 -3.43 4.98
N TRP A 263 25.27 -2.68 4.57
CA TRP A 263 24.11 -2.42 5.42
C TRP A 263 23.32 -3.67 5.75
N TRP A 264 23.18 -4.61 4.81
CA TRP A 264 22.53 -5.89 5.07
C TRP A 264 23.26 -6.68 6.17
N LYS A 265 24.59 -6.75 6.09
CA LYS A 265 25.44 -7.38 7.11
C LYS A 265 25.32 -6.68 8.47
N THR A 266 25.23 -5.35 8.52
CA THR A 266 24.94 -4.63 9.76
C THR A 266 23.59 -5.07 10.34
N ALA A 267 22.57 -5.25 9.50
CA ALA A 267 21.25 -5.66 9.96
C ALA A 267 21.18 -7.09 10.50
N GLU A 268 22.05 -8.00 10.05
CA GLU A 268 22.15 -9.37 10.58
C GLU A 268 22.61 -9.43 12.04
N MET A 269 23.32 -8.39 12.50
CA MET A 269 23.76 -8.25 13.88
C MET A 269 22.72 -7.56 14.79
N LEU A 270 21.60 -7.14 14.20
CA LEU A 270 20.51 -6.45 14.89
C LEU A 270 19.29 -7.36 15.02
N GLN A 271 18.32 -6.93 15.83
CA GLN A 271 17.04 -7.61 15.99
C GLN A 271 15.89 -6.61 15.87
N GLY A 272 14.68 -7.15 15.71
CA GLY A 272 13.45 -6.36 15.72
C GLY A 272 13.40 -5.24 14.67
N LEU A 273 12.88 -4.09 15.08
CA LEU A 273 12.68 -2.87 14.31
C LEU A 273 13.99 -2.30 13.78
N SER A 274 15.06 -2.35 14.59
CA SER A 274 16.39 -1.92 14.17
C SER A 274 16.91 -2.75 12.99
N ALA A 275 16.82 -4.08 13.06
CA ALA A 275 17.17 -4.93 11.92
C ALA A 275 16.29 -4.63 10.71
N LYS A 276 14.99 -4.46 10.92
CA LYS A 276 14.03 -4.16 9.85
C LYS A 276 14.38 -2.86 9.12
N HIS A 277 14.60 -1.75 9.82
CA HIS A 277 14.93 -0.47 9.19
C HIS A 277 16.27 -0.52 8.45
N VAL A 278 17.29 -1.16 9.02
CA VAL A 278 18.60 -1.30 8.36
C VAL A 278 18.50 -2.17 7.10
N ARG A 279 17.72 -3.27 7.11
CA ARG A 279 17.44 -4.04 5.89
C ARG A 279 16.66 -3.23 4.85
N GLN A 280 15.69 -2.43 5.28
CA GLN A 280 14.92 -1.55 4.38
C GLN A 280 15.82 -0.51 3.70
N HIS A 281 16.82 0.00 4.40
CA HIS A 281 17.82 0.90 3.82
C HIS A 281 18.80 0.18 2.90
N ALA A 282 19.29 -1.00 3.28
CA ALA A 282 20.06 -1.87 2.39
C ALA A 282 19.30 -2.16 1.09
N ALA A 283 17.98 -2.36 1.17
CA ALA A 283 17.12 -2.56 0.02
C ALA A 283 17.04 -1.34 -0.92
N VAL A 284 17.19 -0.11 -0.42
CA VAL A 284 17.29 1.09 -1.28
C VAL A 284 18.53 0.99 -2.17
N TRP A 285 19.65 0.55 -1.62
CA TRP A 285 20.91 0.39 -2.34
C TRP A 285 20.89 -0.79 -3.31
N TYR A 286 20.37 -1.93 -2.86
CA TYR A 286 20.15 -3.09 -3.73
C TYR A 286 19.24 -2.78 -4.93
N ARG A 287 18.15 -2.01 -4.75
CA ARG A 287 17.30 -1.59 -5.88
C ARG A 287 18.03 -0.68 -6.87
N LYS A 288 18.99 0.13 -6.42
CA LYS A 288 19.85 0.95 -7.31
C LYS A 288 20.85 0.08 -8.08
N ALA A 289 21.38 -0.97 -7.44
CA ALA A 289 22.31 -1.90 -8.07
C ALA A 289 21.62 -2.81 -9.11
N LEU A 290 20.39 -3.26 -8.80
CA LEU A 290 19.68 -4.33 -9.51
C LEU A 290 19.68 -4.24 -11.05
N PRO A 291 19.49 -3.07 -11.70
CA PRO A 291 19.48 -2.98 -13.16
C PRO A 291 20.80 -3.36 -13.84
N GLN A 292 21.92 -3.32 -13.11
CA GLN A 292 23.26 -3.61 -13.61
C GLN A 292 23.76 -5.00 -13.20
N LEU A 293 22.97 -5.76 -12.43
CA LEU A 293 23.35 -7.08 -11.95
C LEU A 293 22.91 -8.17 -12.94
N GLU A 294 23.74 -9.21 -13.07
CA GLU A 294 23.45 -10.40 -13.86
C GLU A 294 23.70 -11.67 -13.05
N GLY A 295 23.14 -12.80 -13.52
CA GLY A 295 23.38 -14.12 -12.97
C GLY A 295 23.08 -14.26 -11.47
N ASN A 296 24.02 -14.87 -10.73
CA ASN A 296 23.83 -15.22 -9.32
C ASN A 296 23.69 -13.99 -8.41
N GLN A 297 24.41 -12.90 -8.71
CA GLN A 297 24.34 -11.68 -7.91
C GLN A 297 22.95 -11.03 -7.98
N LYS A 298 22.36 -10.98 -9.18
CA LYS A 298 20.97 -10.52 -9.36
C LYS A 298 20.01 -11.39 -8.55
N THR A 299 20.15 -12.71 -8.66
CA THR A 299 19.28 -13.67 -7.95
C THR A 299 19.36 -13.50 -6.43
N GLU A 300 20.56 -13.33 -5.87
CA GLU A 300 20.75 -13.12 -4.42
C GLU A 300 20.09 -11.82 -3.95
N VAL A 301 20.28 -10.73 -4.71
CA VAL A 301 19.67 -9.44 -4.37
C VAL A 301 18.14 -9.50 -4.44
N GLU A 302 17.58 -10.14 -5.47
CA GLU A 302 16.14 -10.35 -5.58
C GLU A 302 15.58 -11.15 -4.40
N GLN A 303 16.29 -12.20 -3.96
CA GLN A 303 15.90 -12.97 -2.77
C GLN A 303 15.87 -12.09 -1.51
N LYS A 304 16.91 -11.30 -1.24
CA LYS A 304 16.96 -10.37 -0.11
C LYS A 304 15.82 -9.33 -0.16
N LEU A 305 15.50 -8.80 -1.35
CA LEU A 305 14.38 -7.88 -1.51
C LEU A 305 13.03 -8.55 -1.25
N ASN A 306 12.88 -9.83 -1.64
CA ASN A 306 11.69 -10.62 -1.37
C ASN A 306 11.50 -10.94 0.12
N GLU A 307 12.57 -11.08 0.91
CA GLU A 307 12.48 -11.25 2.38
C GLU A 307 11.83 -10.06 3.09
N LEU A 308 11.87 -8.88 2.48
CA LEU A 308 11.27 -7.66 3.01
C LEU A 308 9.85 -7.42 2.48
N ALA A 309 9.41 -8.19 1.49
CA ALA A 309 8.03 -8.18 1.07
C ALA A 309 7.16 -8.65 2.25
N PRO A 310 6.02 -8.00 2.52
CA PRO A 310 5.18 -8.35 3.65
C PRO A 310 4.65 -9.80 3.51
N THR A 311 5.23 -10.73 4.26
CA THR A 311 4.74 -12.10 4.42
C THR A 311 3.37 -12.05 5.09
N GLU A 312 2.33 -12.52 4.38
CA GLU A 312 0.89 -12.27 4.64
C GLU A 312 0.49 -10.78 4.45
N SER A 313 0.52 -10.28 3.21
CA SER A 313 0.15 -8.90 2.87
C SER A 313 -1.34 -8.60 3.11
N ILE A 314 -1.65 -8.04 4.27
CA ILE A 314 -2.86 -7.19 4.45
C ILE A 314 -2.61 -5.76 3.94
N LYS A 315 -1.36 -5.40 3.62
CA LYS A 315 -0.99 -4.13 2.98
C LYS A 315 -1.67 -3.88 1.63
N ALA A 316 -2.01 -4.91 0.86
CA ALA A 316 -2.82 -4.77 -0.36
C ALA A 316 -4.24 -4.22 -0.09
N THR A 317 -4.68 -4.17 1.17
CA THR A 317 -5.98 -3.60 1.56
C THR A 317 -5.87 -2.23 2.24
N LEU A 318 -4.66 -1.78 2.61
CA LEU A 318 -4.44 -0.62 3.49
C LEU A 318 -3.68 0.56 2.85
N VAL A 319 -3.14 0.45 1.63
CA VAL A 319 -2.29 1.54 1.04
C VAL A 319 -2.69 1.97 -0.38
N ALA A 320 -3.88 1.63 -0.85
CA ALA A 320 -4.47 2.43 -1.93
C ALA A 320 -5.44 3.42 -1.27
N PRO A 321 -5.10 4.72 -1.13
CA PRO A 321 -6.17 5.71 -1.13
C PRO A 321 -6.93 5.43 -2.42
N ARG A 322 -8.17 4.96 -2.28
CA ARG A 322 -9.14 4.98 -3.38
C ARG A 322 -9.36 6.46 -3.69
N LYS A 323 -8.44 7.05 -4.46
CA LYS A 323 -8.81 8.12 -5.37
C LYS A 323 -9.65 7.37 -6.39
N TYR A 324 -10.96 7.38 -6.14
CA TYR A 324 -11.98 6.78 -6.98
C TYR A 324 -11.64 7.12 -8.43
N SER A 325 -11.11 6.12 -9.12
CA SER A 325 -10.67 6.28 -10.49
C SER A 325 -11.95 6.37 -11.30
N ARG A 326 -12.36 7.60 -11.59
CA ARG A 326 -13.10 7.91 -12.81
C ARG A 326 -12.47 7.08 -13.95
N MET A 327 -13.29 6.21 -14.54
CA MET A 327 -13.15 5.66 -15.90
C MET A 327 -11.81 4.94 -16.19
N ILE A 328 -11.84 3.60 -16.16
CA ILE A 328 -10.65 2.73 -16.22
C ILE A 328 -10.40 2.17 -17.64
N ALA A 329 -11.27 2.49 -18.60
CA ALA A 329 -11.06 2.21 -20.02
C ALA A 329 -11.67 3.34 -20.85
N GLN A 330 -10.92 3.86 -21.82
CA GLN A 330 -11.37 4.93 -22.72
C GLN A 330 -11.23 4.44 -24.17
N ASP A 331 -12.36 4.31 -24.86
CA ASP A 331 -12.42 4.24 -26.32
C ASP A 331 -12.12 5.66 -26.86
N GLN A 332 -11.40 5.77 -27.99
CA GLN A 332 -11.22 7.01 -28.75
C GLN A 332 -12.58 7.65 -29.13
N HIS A 333 -13.70 6.90 -29.03
CA HIS A 333 -15.05 7.34 -29.30
C HIS A 333 -16.07 7.06 -28.17
N ARG A 334 -16.02 7.87 -27.09
CA ARG A 334 -17.11 8.09 -26.09
C ARG A 334 -17.80 6.83 -25.51
N GLY A 335 -17.09 6.07 -24.66
CA GLY A 335 -17.59 5.68 -23.33
C GLY A 335 -18.71 4.64 -23.13
N ASN A 336 -19.21 3.90 -24.13
CA ASN A 336 -20.08 2.73 -23.92
C ASN A 336 -19.66 1.56 -24.84
N ALA A 337 -19.48 0.36 -24.28
CA ALA A 337 -19.20 -0.86 -25.06
C ALA A 337 -20.51 -1.40 -25.66
N GLY A 338 -20.51 -1.64 -26.98
CA GLY A 338 -21.63 -2.25 -27.71
C GLY A 338 -21.15 -3.38 -28.60
N ASP A 339 -22.09 -4.23 -29.06
CA ASP A 339 -21.82 -5.34 -29.99
C ASP A 339 -21.23 -4.81 -31.30
N ARG A 340 -20.01 -5.24 -31.64
CA ARG A 340 -19.33 -4.86 -32.89
C ARG A 340 -18.63 -6.07 -33.53
N PRO A 341 -18.56 -6.13 -34.88
CA PRO A 341 -18.07 -7.29 -35.62
C PRO A 341 -16.53 -7.40 -35.73
N GLU A 342 -15.76 -6.43 -35.20
CA GLU A 342 -14.29 -6.41 -35.30
C GLU A 342 -13.61 -6.38 -33.92
N ALA A 343 -12.45 -7.03 -33.81
CA ALA A 343 -11.67 -7.11 -32.58
C ALA A 343 -11.20 -5.70 -32.17
N THR A 344 -11.68 -5.21 -31.03
CA THR A 344 -11.34 -3.88 -30.50
C THR A 344 -10.38 -4.02 -29.32
N THR A 345 -9.25 -3.31 -29.37
CA THR A 345 -8.24 -3.28 -28.32
C THR A 345 -8.59 -2.21 -27.28
N TYR A 346 -8.65 -2.59 -26.00
CA TYR A 346 -8.91 -1.67 -24.89
C TYR A 346 -7.62 -1.41 -24.08
N TYR A 347 -7.37 -0.14 -23.75
CA TYR A 347 -6.24 0.26 -22.91
C TYR A 347 -6.68 0.48 -21.46
N LEU A 348 -5.97 -0.13 -20.53
CA LEU A 348 -6.08 0.15 -19.10
C LEU A 348 -5.09 1.28 -18.76
N ASN A 349 -5.60 2.47 -18.49
CA ASN A 349 -4.77 3.65 -18.26
C ASN A 349 -4.68 3.95 -16.76
N PHE A 350 -3.49 3.79 -16.18
CA PHE A 350 -3.25 4.05 -14.76
C PHE A 350 -2.51 5.39 -14.60
N PRO A 351 -3.00 6.31 -13.75
CA PRO A 351 -2.34 7.60 -13.56
C PRO A 351 -1.00 7.50 -12.81
N HIS A 352 -0.71 6.36 -12.18
CA HIS A 352 0.53 6.05 -11.46
C HIS A 352 0.93 4.58 -11.71
N PRO A 353 2.22 4.20 -11.56
CA PRO A 353 2.66 2.81 -11.71
C PRO A 353 1.94 1.87 -10.74
N VAL A 354 1.38 0.77 -11.25
CA VAL A 354 0.66 -0.26 -10.45
C VAL A 354 1.40 -1.59 -10.55
N SER A 355 1.60 -2.24 -9.40
CA SER A 355 2.17 -3.59 -9.32
C SER A 355 1.16 -4.61 -9.85
N VAL A 356 1.54 -5.33 -10.90
CA VAL A 356 0.68 -6.33 -11.56
C VAL A 356 0.36 -7.50 -10.62
N ASN A 357 1.26 -7.81 -9.68
CA ASN A 357 1.07 -8.87 -8.69
C ASN A 357 -0.04 -8.55 -7.66
N ASP A 358 -0.41 -7.28 -7.51
CA ASP A 358 -1.46 -6.83 -6.59
C ASP A 358 -2.84 -6.68 -7.27
N LEU A 359 -2.91 -6.87 -8.60
CA LEU A 359 -4.16 -6.89 -9.35
C LEU A 359 -4.85 -8.25 -9.18
N ARG A 360 -6.01 -8.25 -8.52
CA ARG A 360 -6.90 -9.43 -8.47
C ARG A 360 -7.70 -9.53 -9.77
N LEU A 361 -7.03 -9.93 -10.84
CA LEU A 361 -7.63 -10.12 -12.16
C LEU A 361 -8.38 -11.47 -12.20
N ARG A 362 -9.70 -11.47 -12.47
CA ARG A 362 -10.46 -12.70 -12.71
C ARG A 362 -10.77 -12.83 -14.20
N ILE A 363 -10.44 -13.99 -14.79
CA ILE A 363 -10.76 -14.30 -16.19
C ILE A 363 -11.76 -15.46 -16.26
N GLN A 364 -12.80 -15.30 -17.10
CA GLN A 364 -13.75 -16.36 -17.43
C GLN A 364 -13.74 -16.59 -18.94
N GLY A 365 -13.70 -17.85 -19.36
CA GLY A 365 -13.87 -18.28 -20.75
C GLY A 365 -14.80 -19.49 -20.83
N HIS A 366 -15.58 -19.58 -21.91
CA HIS A 366 -16.37 -20.76 -22.24
C HIS A 366 -15.58 -21.66 -23.20
N ALA A 367 -15.37 -22.93 -22.83
CA ALA A 367 -14.93 -23.94 -23.76
C ALA A 367 -16.16 -24.63 -24.37
N ALA A 368 -16.37 -24.47 -25.68
CA ALA A 368 -17.20 -25.42 -26.43
C ALA A 368 -16.41 -26.74 -26.62
N GLN A 369 -17.12 -27.84 -26.84
CA GLN A 369 -16.53 -29.18 -26.93
C GLN A 369 -15.44 -29.27 -28.02
N ILE A 370 -14.59 -30.29 -27.91
CA ILE A 370 -13.36 -30.57 -28.69
C ILE A 370 -13.45 -30.40 -30.22
N ASN A 371 -14.66 -30.37 -30.80
CA ASN A 371 -14.88 -30.24 -32.24
C ASN A 371 -15.57 -28.94 -32.70
N ASP A 372 -15.90 -28.02 -31.80
CA ASP A 372 -16.45 -26.71 -32.16
C ASP A 372 -15.34 -25.66 -32.25
N THR A 373 -15.34 -24.89 -33.33
CA THR A 373 -14.42 -23.77 -33.56
C THR A 373 -14.47 -22.82 -32.36
N CYS A 374 -13.43 -22.86 -31.52
CA CYS A 374 -13.37 -22.07 -30.30
C CYS A 374 -13.11 -20.61 -30.67
N ASN A 375 -14.17 -19.83 -30.90
CA ASN A 375 -14.16 -18.37 -30.89
C ASN A 375 -14.84 -17.91 -29.60
N GLY A 376 -14.08 -17.89 -28.51
CA GLY A 376 -14.56 -17.45 -27.20
C GLY A 376 -14.12 -16.03 -26.88
N ALA A 377 -14.91 -15.27 -26.12
CA ALA A 377 -14.48 -14.01 -25.54
C ALA A 377 -13.80 -14.26 -24.18
N ILE A 378 -12.63 -13.64 -23.97
CA ILE A 378 -11.98 -13.59 -22.66
C ILE A 378 -12.65 -12.46 -21.90
N PHE A 379 -13.13 -12.68 -20.68
CA PHE A 379 -13.67 -11.59 -19.87
C PHE A 379 -12.81 -11.33 -18.65
N ILE A 380 -12.46 -10.08 -18.37
CA ILE A 380 -11.71 -9.63 -17.20
C ILE A 380 -12.66 -8.92 -16.23
N SER A 381 -12.66 -9.34 -14.97
CA SER A 381 -13.35 -8.65 -13.87
C SER A 381 -12.36 -8.28 -12.77
N ILE A 382 -12.39 -7.01 -12.34
CA ILE A 382 -11.46 -6.46 -11.34
C ILE A 382 -12.11 -6.42 -9.95
N ASP A 383 -13.44 -6.29 -9.88
CA ASP A 383 -14.22 -6.20 -8.64
C ASP A 383 -15.11 -7.43 -8.37
N GLY A 384 -15.18 -8.35 -9.34
CA GLY A 384 -16.02 -9.54 -9.28
C GLY A 384 -17.51 -9.29 -9.56
N GLY A 385 -17.89 -8.04 -9.89
CA GLY A 385 -19.25 -7.63 -10.23
C GLY A 385 -19.47 -7.48 -11.73
N GLU A 386 -18.60 -6.76 -12.43
CA GLU A 386 -18.71 -6.52 -13.88
C GLU A 386 -17.57 -7.18 -14.67
N TRP A 387 -17.88 -7.67 -15.87
CA TRP A 387 -16.99 -8.46 -16.73
C TRP A 387 -16.72 -7.73 -18.06
N LEU A 388 -15.44 -7.50 -18.37
CA LEU A 388 -14.97 -6.74 -19.53
C LEU A 388 -14.36 -7.66 -20.58
N GLY A 389 -14.87 -7.61 -21.82
CA GLY A 389 -14.33 -8.41 -22.92
C GLY A 389 -12.90 -7.98 -23.32
N VAL A 390 -12.00 -8.94 -23.45
CA VAL A 390 -10.65 -8.83 -24.00
C VAL A 390 -10.54 -9.81 -25.16
N SER A 391 -9.80 -9.41 -26.20
CA SER A 391 -9.77 -9.99 -27.54
C SER A 391 -9.86 -11.53 -27.67
N GLY A 392 -10.37 -11.97 -28.83
CA GLY A 392 -10.86 -13.33 -29.08
C GLY A 392 -9.88 -14.48 -28.82
N TRP A 393 -10.32 -15.45 -28.03
CA TRP A 393 -9.73 -16.76 -27.83
C TRP A 393 -9.84 -17.57 -29.14
N THR A 394 -8.74 -18.14 -29.63
CA THR A 394 -8.72 -18.96 -30.86
C THR A 394 -8.47 -20.44 -30.59
N THR A 395 -8.75 -21.27 -31.59
CA THR A 395 -8.49 -22.73 -31.52
C THR A 395 -7.00 -23.06 -31.38
N GLU A 396 -6.11 -22.22 -31.92
CA GLU A 396 -4.66 -22.41 -31.80
C GLU A 396 -4.18 -22.12 -30.38
N SER A 397 -4.70 -21.05 -29.76
CA SER A 397 -4.43 -20.69 -28.36
C SER A 397 -4.88 -21.80 -27.39
N SER A 398 -6.01 -22.46 -27.68
CA SER A 398 -6.50 -23.60 -26.90
C SER A 398 -5.59 -24.84 -27.01
N ARG A 399 -5.05 -25.14 -28.20
CA ARG A 399 -4.10 -26.26 -28.39
C ARG A 399 -2.77 -26.02 -27.69
N GLN A 400 -2.28 -24.77 -27.69
CA GLN A 400 -1.05 -24.41 -26.97
C GLN A 400 -1.22 -24.59 -25.45
N ALA A 401 -2.34 -24.15 -24.87
CA ALA A 401 -2.63 -24.35 -23.45
C ALA A 401 -2.62 -25.84 -23.05
N LEU A 402 -3.17 -26.73 -23.88
CA LEU A 402 -3.12 -28.17 -23.67
C LEU A 402 -1.71 -28.76 -23.80
N LYS A 403 -0.90 -28.22 -24.72
CA LYS A 403 0.49 -28.67 -24.98
C LYS A 403 1.46 -28.23 -23.89
N PHE A 404 1.24 -27.07 -23.25
CA PHE A 404 2.13 -26.48 -22.24
C PHE A 404 1.58 -26.53 -20.81
N GLN A 405 0.76 -27.54 -20.48
CA GLN A 405 0.19 -27.74 -19.14
C GLN A 405 -0.47 -26.47 -18.55
N GLY A 406 -1.14 -25.69 -19.38
CA GLY A 406 -1.92 -24.53 -18.96
C GLY A 406 -1.25 -23.17 -19.14
N TRP A 407 -0.01 -23.06 -19.59
CA TRP A 407 0.60 -21.75 -19.83
C TRP A 407 0.24 -21.19 -21.21
N VAL A 408 -0.24 -19.94 -21.25
CA VAL A 408 -0.49 -19.17 -22.47
C VAL A 408 0.10 -17.76 -22.31
N GLU A 409 0.77 -17.28 -23.35
CA GLU A 409 1.32 -15.93 -23.43
C GLU A 409 0.31 -15.01 -24.12
N LEU A 410 0.03 -13.86 -23.52
CA LEU A 410 -0.86 -12.82 -24.02
C LEU A 410 -0.01 -11.59 -24.35
N GLU A 411 0.01 -11.20 -25.62
CA GLU A 411 0.73 -10.02 -26.08
C GLU A 411 -0.15 -8.77 -25.96
N PHE A 412 0.42 -7.69 -25.42
CA PHE A 412 -0.24 -6.38 -25.38
C PHE A 412 0.52 -5.44 -26.30
N THR A 413 -0.19 -4.76 -27.21
CA THR A 413 0.45 -3.72 -28.02
C THR A 413 0.46 -2.43 -27.21
N SER A 414 1.61 -2.10 -26.63
CA SER A 414 1.78 -0.90 -25.79
C SER A 414 2.39 0.27 -26.56
N PRO A 415 2.06 1.54 -26.26
CA PRO A 415 2.86 2.68 -26.67
C PRO A 415 4.25 2.64 -26.01
N ASP A 416 5.25 3.27 -26.64
CA ASP A 416 6.70 3.12 -26.40
C ASP A 416 7.21 3.35 -24.95
N ASP A 417 6.36 3.80 -24.02
CA ASP A 417 6.76 4.25 -22.67
C ASP A 417 6.29 3.34 -21.51
N LEU A 418 5.83 2.11 -21.78
CA LEU A 418 5.44 1.14 -20.75
C LEU A 418 6.34 -0.12 -20.77
N LEU A 419 6.85 -0.49 -19.60
CA LEU A 419 7.83 -1.56 -19.33
C LEU A 419 7.22 -2.98 -19.23
N VAL A 420 6.02 -3.24 -19.76
CA VAL A 420 5.48 -4.61 -19.80
C VAL A 420 4.86 -4.85 -21.16
N ARG A 421 5.46 -5.77 -21.93
CA ARG A 421 5.02 -6.07 -23.31
C ARG A 421 4.23 -7.38 -23.42
N GLN A 422 4.40 -8.32 -22.48
CA GLN A 422 3.72 -9.60 -22.49
C GLN A 422 3.32 -10.07 -21.07
N LEU A 423 2.19 -10.80 -20.96
CA LEU A 423 1.80 -11.51 -19.73
C LEU A 423 1.75 -13.02 -20.00
N ARG A 424 2.26 -13.81 -19.04
CA ARG A 424 2.16 -15.27 -19.07
C ARG A 424 1.18 -15.76 -18.02
N VAL A 425 0.18 -16.52 -18.45
CA VAL A 425 -0.98 -16.91 -17.64
C VAL A 425 -1.08 -18.44 -17.54
N LEU A 426 -1.19 -18.98 -16.33
CA LEU A 426 -1.40 -20.41 -16.06
C LEU A 426 -2.89 -20.72 -15.84
N PHE A 427 -3.49 -21.48 -16.76
CA PHE A 427 -4.84 -22.01 -16.71
C PHE A 427 -4.87 -23.40 -16.08
N GLN A 428 -5.65 -23.59 -15.02
CA GLN A 428 -5.96 -24.93 -14.48
C GLN A 428 -7.38 -25.35 -14.90
N TYR A 429 -7.49 -26.57 -15.42
CA TYR A 429 -8.77 -27.18 -15.76
C TYR A 429 -9.49 -27.66 -14.49
N GLN A 430 -10.70 -27.18 -14.26
CA GLN A 430 -11.57 -27.69 -13.20
C GLN A 430 -12.59 -28.67 -13.78
N SER A 431 -12.39 -29.97 -13.49
CA SER A 431 -13.34 -31.03 -13.88
C SER A 431 -14.76 -30.70 -13.40
N GLY A 432 -15.73 -30.72 -14.32
CA GLY A 432 -17.16 -30.52 -14.05
C GLY A 432 -17.70 -29.10 -14.27
N LYS A 433 -16.85 -28.15 -14.63
CA LYS A 433 -17.26 -26.82 -15.13
C LYS A 433 -16.47 -26.55 -16.41
N SER A 434 -17.13 -26.17 -17.49
CA SER A 434 -16.49 -25.84 -18.78
C SER A 434 -15.71 -24.52 -18.74
N ALA A 435 -14.89 -24.33 -17.71
CA ALA A 435 -14.21 -23.08 -17.37
C ALA A 435 -12.80 -23.38 -16.86
N TYR A 436 -11.84 -22.62 -17.38
CA TYR A 436 -10.48 -22.59 -16.86
C TYR A 436 -10.37 -21.51 -15.78
N VAL A 437 -9.64 -21.80 -14.71
CA VAL A 437 -9.37 -20.86 -13.62
C VAL A 437 -7.89 -20.49 -13.66
N ILE A 438 -7.58 -19.20 -13.60
CA ILE A 438 -6.18 -18.74 -13.51
C ILE A 438 -5.64 -19.06 -12.13
N ASN A 439 -4.52 -19.76 -12.10
CA ASN A 439 -3.81 -20.08 -10.86
C ASN A 439 -2.63 -19.12 -10.61
N GLN A 440 -2.04 -18.54 -11.67
CA GLN A 440 -0.87 -17.67 -11.59
C GLN A 440 -0.75 -16.75 -12.81
N VAL A 441 -0.31 -15.51 -12.59
CA VAL A 441 0.02 -14.51 -13.64
C VAL A 441 1.45 -14.04 -13.40
N MET A 442 2.26 -13.96 -14.46
CA MET A 442 3.63 -13.44 -14.40
C MET A 442 3.84 -12.42 -15.53
N SER A 443 4.55 -11.33 -15.24
CA SER A 443 5.09 -10.45 -16.28
C SER A 443 6.21 -11.18 -17.01
N VAL A 444 6.22 -11.11 -18.34
CA VAL A 444 7.35 -11.54 -19.16
C VAL A 444 7.85 -10.31 -19.91
N GLU A 445 9.06 -9.90 -19.54
CA GLU A 445 9.77 -8.69 -19.98
C GLU A 445 9.10 -7.34 -19.67
#